data_AF-A0A969HYX4-F1
#
_entry.id   AF-A0A969HYX4-F1
#
_cell.length_a   1.000
_cell.length_b   1.000
_cell.length_c   1.000
_cell.angle_alpha   90.00
_cell.angle_beta   90.00
_cell.angle_gamma   90.00
#
_symmetry.space_group_name_H-M   'P 1'
#
loop_
_entity.id
_entity.type
_entity.pdbx_description
1 polymer ?
#
loop_
_entity_poly.entity_id
_entity_poly.type
_entity_poly.pdbx_seq_one_letter_code
_entity_poly.pdbx_strand_id
1 'polypeptide(L)'
;MRWDRVLFGEGGARIVVSVAAEKTNIWQKFLQETRLTHWLPLGQVSSDQTLSVKTVEGVPLLSLNVEQISDRWAKAIERQISDQP
;
A
#
# COMPACT_ATOMS: atom_id res chain seq x y z
N MET A 1 -12.42 -14.27 -5.31
CA MET A 1 -11.83 -12.93 -5.49
C MET A 1 -10.52 -13.08 -6.25
N ARG A 2 -10.14 -12.15 -7.13
CA ARG A 2 -8.84 -12.16 -7.83
C ARG A 2 -7.87 -11.20 -7.14
N TRP A 3 -7.17 -11.70 -6.12
CA TRP A 3 -6.24 -10.89 -5.31
C TRP A 3 -5.13 -10.26 -6.15
N ASP A 4 -4.70 -10.94 -7.20
CA ASP A 4 -3.74 -10.44 -8.17
C ASP A 4 -4.21 -9.12 -8.82
N ARG A 5 -5.50 -9.00 -9.19
CA ARG A 5 -6.06 -7.77 -9.76
C ARG A 5 -6.22 -6.66 -8.72
N VAL A 6 -6.48 -7.01 -7.47
CA VAL A 6 -6.65 -6.03 -6.39
C VAL A 6 -5.31 -5.44 -5.97
N LEU A 7 -4.26 -6.28 -5.87
CA LEU A 7 -2.94 -5.88 -5.39
C LEU A 7 -2.05 -5.31 -6.48
N PHE A 8 -2.18 -5.77 -7.73
CA PHE A 8 -1.26 -5.42 -8.82
C PHE A 8 -1.98 -4.83 -10.05
N GLY A 9 -3.30 -4.74 -10.03
CA GLY A 9 -4.05 -4.13 -11.13
C GLY A 9 -3.94 -2.61 -11.12
N GLU A 10 -3.41 -2.05 -12.21
CA GLU A 10 -3.33 -0.61 -12.41
C GLU A 10 -4.70 0.04 -12.59
N GLY A 11 -4.80 1.32 -12.24
CA GLY A 11 -6.00 2.12 -12.46
C GLY A 11 -5.73 3.60 -12.21
N GLY A 12 -6.26 4.45 -13.08
CA GLY A 12 -6.14 5.91 -12.92
C GLY A 12 -6.88 6.42 -11.68
N ALA A 13 -6.48 7.60 -11.22
CA ALA A 13 -7.14 8.34 -10.13
C ALA A 13 -7.28 7.56 -8.79
N ARG A 14 -6.38 6.61 -8.51
CA ARG A 14 -6.28 5.94 -7.20
C ARG A 14 -5.17 6.59 -6.39
N ILE A 15 -5.55 7.22 -5.27
CA ILE A 15 -4.63 7.97 -4.43
C ILE A 15 -4.59 7.30 -3.05
N VAL A 16 -3.38 7.03 -2.56
CA VAL A 16 -3.13 6.59 -1.19
C VAL A 16 -2.57 7.76 -0.42
N VAL A 17 -3.16 8.06 0.74
CA VAL A 17 -2.71 9.14 1.63
C VAL A 17 -2.52 8.61 3.04
N SER A 18 -1.52 9.12 3.73
CA SER A 18 -1.31 8.92 5.17
C SER A 18 -1.72 10.19 5.90
N VAL A 19 -2.48 10.03 6.98
CA VAL A 19 -2.96 11.14 7.81
C VAL A 19 -2.51 10.92 9.24
N ALA A 20 -2.04 11.98 9.90
CA ALA A 20 -1.68 11.92 11.32
C ALA A 20 -2.90 11.47 12.15
N ALA A 21 -2.67 10.64 13.16
CA ALA A 21 -3.75 9.98 13.90
C ALA A 21 -4.77 10.99 14.46
N GLU A 22 -4.28 12.11 15.01
CA GLU A 22 -5.07 13.21 15.56
C GLU A 22 -5.89 13.99 14.52
N LYS A 23 -5.58 13.85 13.22
CA LYS A 23 -6.31 14.48 12.11
C LYS A 23 -7.30 13.55 11.42
N THR A 24 -7.34 12.26 11.78
CA THR A 24 -8.21 11.25 11.14
C THR A 24 -9.68 11.68 11.10
N ASN A 25 -10.23 12.16 12.21
CA ASN A 25 -11.63 12.57 12.30
C ASN A 25 -11.94 13.77 11.39
N ILE A 26 -11.03 14.75 11.34
CA ILE A 26 -11.17 15.94 10.48
C ILE A 26 -11.11 15.51 9.01
N TRP A 27 -10.19 14.61 8.66
CA TRP A 27 -10.06 14.08 7.32
C TRP A 27 -11.30 13.31 6.86
N GLN A 28 -11.85 12.44 7.72
CA GLN A 28 -13.08 11.70 7.40
C GLN A 28 -14.28 12.64 7.20
N LYS A 29 -14.39 13.69 8.02
CA LYS A 29 -15.43 14.71 7.86
C LYS A 29 -15.29 15.45 6.52
N PHE A 30 -14.07 15.84 6.16
CA PHE A 30 -13.78 16.46 4.85
C PHE A 30 -14.16 15.55 3.67
N LEU A 31 -13.87 14.24 3.75
CA LEU A 31 -14.26 13.27 2.71
C LEU A 31 -15.79 13.13 2.60
N GLN A 32 -16.51 13.17 3.71
CA GLN A 32 -17.98 13.15 3.72
C GLN A 32 -18.56 14.42 3.10
N GLU A 33 -18.01 15.60 3.43
CA GLU A 33 -18.45 16.90 2.90
C GLU A 33 -18.21 17.02 1.39
N THR A 34 -17.09 16.50 0.90
CA THR A 34 -16.75 16.46 -0.54
C THR A 34 -17.57 15.45 -1.34
N ARG A 35 -18.43 14.65 -0.67
CA ARG A 35 -19.25 13.59 -1.28
C ARG A 35 -18.42 12.55 -2.04
N LEU A 36 -17.17 12.35 -1.64
CA LEU A 36 -16.35 11.26 -2.19
C LEU A 36 -16.90 9.93 -1.67
N THR A 37 -17.43 9.10 -2.57
CA THR A 37 -18.06 7.81 -2.24
C THR A 37 -17.11 6.62 -2.35
N HIS A 38 -15.91 6.83 -2.90
CA HIS A 38 -14.95 5.77 -3.22
C HIS A 38 -13.64 5.94 -2.47
N TRP A 39 -13.70 5.86 -1.13
CA TRP A 39 -12.53 5.82 -0.27
C TRP A 39 -12.69 4.71 0.77
N LEU A 40 -11.57 4.20 1.26
CA LEU A 40 -11.51 3.15 2.27
C LEU A 40 -10.29 3.36 3.16
N PRO A 41 -10.40 3.22 4.49
CA PRO A 41 -9.23 3.11 5.34
C PRO A 41 -8.49 1.80 5.06
N LEU A 42 -7.21 1.88 4.65
CA LEU A 42 -6.40 0.71 4.32
C LEU A 42 -5.67 0.12 5.54
N GLY A 43 -5.27 0.96 6.49
CA GLY A 43 -4.49 0.53 7.65
C GLY A 43 -3.77 1.69 8.33
N GLN A 44 -2.68 1.35 9.02
CA GLN A 44 -1.86 2.29 9.78
C GLN A 44 -0.39 2.18 9.33
N VAL A 45 0.31 3.30 9.30
CA VAL A 45 1.77 3.33 9.21
C VAL A 45 2.34 3.18 10.61
N SER A 46 3.18 2.17 10.82
CA SER A 46 3.95 1.98 12.05
C SER A 46 5.45 2.12 11.77
N SER A 47 6.26 2.08 12.83
CA SER A 47 7.72 1.98 12.73
C SER A 47 8.21 0.58 12.36
N ASP A 48 7.31 -0.37 12.07
CA ASP A 48 7.69 -1.74 11.75
C ASP A 48 8.33 -1.81 10.36
N GLN A 49 9.39 -2.60 10.23
CA GLN A 49 10.05 -2.82 8.94
C GLN A 49 9.33 -3.86 8.07
N THR A 50 8.01 -4.02 8.25
CA THR A 50 7.22 -5.04 7.54
C THR A 50 6.02 -4.41 6.86
N LEU A 51 5.89 -4.64 5.55
CA LEU A 51 4.65 -4.42 4.82
C LEU A 51 3.76 -5.65 4.99
N SER A 52 2.65 -5.48 5.71
CA SER A 52 1.66 -6.53 5.93
C SER A 52 0.34 -6.18 5.24
N VAL A 53 -0.17 -7.11 4.45
CA VAL A 53 -1.51 -7.03 3.84
C VAL A 53 -2.29 -8.25 4.25
N LYS A 54 -3.48 -8.03 4.80
CA LYS A 54 -4.41 -9.07 5.26
C LYS A 54 -5.84 -8.75 4.83
N THR A 55 -6.67 -9.78 4.73
CA THR A 55 -8.12 -9.58 4.56
C THR A 55 -8.73 -9.01 5.84
N VAL A 56 -9.99 -8.57 5.76
CA VAL A 56 -10.75 -8.08 6.93
C VAL A 56 -10.88 -9.18 8.00
N GLU A 57 -10.96 -10.44 7.57
CA GLU A 57 -11.00 -11.63 8.43
C GLU A 57 -9.62 -11.99 9.02
N GLY A 58 -8.57 -11.23 8.70
CA GLY A 58 -7.22 -11.43 9.20
C GLY A 58 -6.39 -12.46 8.43
N VAL A 59 -6.86 -12.96 7.29
CA VAL A 59 -6.09 -13.90 6.46
C VAL A 59 -4.91 -13.16 5.84
N PRO A 60 -3.65 -13.58 6.08
CA PRO A 60 -2.48 -12.91 5.53
C PRO A 60 -2.39 -13.13 4.01
N LEU A 61 -2.20 -12.05 3.26
CA LEU A 61 -1.99 -12.07 1.81
C LEU A 61 -0.51 -11.79 1.47
N LEU A 62 0.11 -10.83 2.17
CA LEU A 62 1.52 -10.47 2.03
C LEU A 62 2.11 -10.14 3.39
N SER A 63 3.36 -10.54 3.60
CA SER A 63 4.18 -10.12 4.74
C SER A 63 5.62 -10.07 4.26
N LEU A 64 6.11 -8.85 4.01
CA LEU A 64 7.41 -8.63 3.38
C LEU A 64 8.19 -7.61 4.19
N ASN A 65 9.48 -7.84 4.39
CA ASN A 65 10.35 -6.85 5.01
C ASN A 65 10.61 -5.69 4.04
N VAL A 66 10.38 -4.45 4.49
CA VAL A 66 10.45 -3.21 3.68
C VAL A 66 11.86 -2.98 3.10
N GLU A 67 12.91 -3.26 3.85
CA GLU A 67 14.30 -3.15 3.39
C GLU A 67 14.55 -4.08 2.19
N GLN A 68 14.08 -5.33 2.27
CA GLN A 68 14.25 -6.29 1.18
C GLN A 68 13.52 -5.87 -0.11
N ILE A 69 12.30 -5.35 0.01
CA ILE A 69 11.54 -4.87 -1.17
C ILE A 69 12.20 -3.61 -1.75
N SER A 70 12.71 -2.72 -0.88
CA SER A 70 13.40 -1.50 -1.29
C SER A 70 14.69 -1.81 -2.03
N ASP A 71 15.51 -2.73 -1.53
CA ASP A 71 16.73 -3.20 -2.19
C ASP A 71 16.42 -3.85 -3.55
N ARG A 72 15.40 -4.71 -3.61
CA ARG A 72 14.97 -5.35 -4.86
C ARG A 72 14.54 -4.34 -5.90
N TRP A 73 13.74 -3.35 -5.51
CA TRP A 73 13.31 -2.30 -6.42
C TRP A 73 14.47 -1.42 -6.89
N ALA A 74 15.32 -0.97 -5.97
CA ALA A 74 16.44 -0.07 -6.27
C ALA A 74 17.50 -0.71 -7.18
N LYS A 75 17.77 -2.01 -7.01
CA LYS A 75 18.81 -2.73 -7.77
C LYS A 75 18.27 -3.55 -8.93
N ALA A 76 17.00 -3.44 -9.28
CA ALA A 76 16.37 -4.27 -10.32
C ALA A 76 17.11 -4.17 -11.66
N ILE A 77 17.40 -2.94 -12.11
CA ILE A 77 18.08 -2.69 -13.40
C ILE A 77 19.56 -3.09 -13.33
N GLU A 78 20.26 -2.75 -12.25
CA GLU A 78 21.68 -3.08 -12.06
C GLU A 78 21.92 -4.59 -12.14
N ARG A 79 21.08 -5.39 -11.45
CA ARG A 79 21.13 -6.85 -11.50
C ARG A 79 20.87 -7.37 -12.90
N GLN A 80 19.85 -6.84 -13.57
CA GLN A 80 19.50 -7.27 -14.93
C GLN A 80 20.63 -7.03 -15.95
N ILE A 81 21.38 -5.94 -15.78
CA ILE A 81 22.51 -5.60 -16.67
C ILE A 81 23.76 -6.42 -16.29
N SER A 82 24.02 -6.62 -14.99
CA SER A 82 25.19 -7.35 -14.50
C SER A 82 25.09 -8.87 -14.68
N ASP A 83 23.87 -9.42 -14.72
CA ASP A 83 23.60 -10.85 -14.99
C ASP A 83 23.58 -11.18 -16.51
N GLN A 84 24.06 -10.28 -17.38
CA GLN A 84 24.25 -10.63 -18.80
C GLN A 84 25.44 -11.59 -18.96
N PRO A 85 25.32 -12.64 -19.81
CA PRO A 85 26.38 -13.62 -20.04
C PRO A 85 27.64 -13.04 -20.69
#